data_AF-A0A496X5B1-F1
#
_entry.id   AF-A0A496X5B1-F1
#
_cell.length_a   1.000
_cell.length_b   1.000
_cell.length_c   1.000
_cell.angle_alpha   90.00
_cell.angle_beta   90.00
_cell.angle_gamma   90.00
#
_symmetry.space_group_name_H-M   'P 1'
#
loop_
_entity.id
_entity.type
_entity.pdbx_description
1 polymer ?
#
loop_
_entity_poly.entity_id
_entity_poly.type
_entity_poly.pdbx_seq_one_letter_code
_entity_poly.pdbx_strand_id
1 'polypeptide(L)'
;HWPQVLKHIDDWQPGLLIVGLPLNIDGSESEFCARARKFARRLRGRSGCKVLMFDERLSTIEAKSMEAKSKQPTGDYRQSPVDALAACLILQSWLQQPDLAINP
;
A
#
# COMPACT_ATOMS: atom_id res chain seq x y z
N HIS A 1 -4.61 -1.30 -14.98
CA HIS A 1 -6.01 -1.13 -15.43
C HIS A 1 -6.94 -2.10 -14.70
N TRP A 2 -8.25 -1.80 -14.54
CA TRP A 2 -9.18 -2.65 -13.78
C TRP A 2 -9.26 -4.13 -14.24
N PRO A 3 -9.29 -4.45 -15.54
CA PRO A 3 -9.35 -5.85 -15.98
C PRO A 3 -8.17 -6.70 -15.48
N GLN A 4 -6.97 -6.12 -15.42
CA GLN A 4 -5.77 -6.81 -14.93
C GLN A 4 -5.88 -7.10 -13.43
N VAL A 5 -6.34 -6.12 -12.64
CA VAL A 5 -6.54 -6.29 -11.19
C VAL A 5 -7.58 -7.37 -10.92
N LEU A 6 -8.71 -7.33 -11.63
CA LEU A 6 -9.77 -8.34 -11.47
C LEU A 6 -9.30 -9.73 -11.91
N LYS A 7 -8.51 -9.82 -12.98
CA LYS A 7 -7.90 -11.09 -13.39
C LYS A 7 -7.02 -11.68 -12.29
N HIS A 8 -6.16 -10.88 -11.65
CA HIS A 8 -5.35 -11.39 -10.54
C HIS A 8 -6.21 -11.82 -9.34
N ILE A 9 -7.30 -11.12 -9.05
CA ILE A 9 -8.21 -11.52 -7.98
C ILE A 9 -8.88 -12.85 -8.31
N ASP A 10 -9.27 -13.05 -9.57
CA ASP A 10 -9.87 -14.30 -10.03
C ASP A 10 -8.85 -15.47 -10.03
N ASP A 11 -7.62 -15.22 -10.49
CA ASP A 11 -6.55 -16.23 -10.54
C ASP A 11 -6.12 -16.68 -9.12
N TRP A 12 -6.06 -15.75 -8.15
CA TRP A 12 -5.51 -16.00 -6.82
C TRP A 12 -6.55 -16.16 -5.70
N GLN A 13 -7.82 -15.80 -5.93
CA GLN A 13 -8.93 -15.91 -4.99
C GLN A 13 -8.61 -15.41 -3.55
N PRO A 14 -8.11 -14.17 -3.37
CA PRO A 14 -7.73 -13.67 -2.06
C PRO A 14 -8.96 -13.41 -1.17
N GLY A 15 -8.88 -13.84 0.09
CA GLY A 15 -9.91 -13.53 1.10
C GLY A 15 -9.89 -12.08 1.60
N LEU A 16 -8.78 -11.37 1.38
CA LEU A 16 -8.57 -9.98 1.81
C LEU A 16 -7.59 -9.29 0.86
N LEU A 17 -7.87 -8.01 0.56
CA LEU A 17 -6.99 -7.13 -0.18
C LEU A 17 -6.52 -5.98 0.73
N ILE A 18 -5.24 -5.64 0.64
CA ILE A 18 -4.65 -4.52 1.37
C ILE A 18 -4.30 -3.41 0.38
N VAL A 19 -4.67 -2.18 0.73
CA VAL A 19 -4.32 -0.97 -0.03
C VAL A 19 -3.52 -0.04 0.88
N GLY A 20 -2.42 0.49 0.39
CA GLY A 20 -1.65 1.47 1.15
C GLY A 20 -2.40 2.78 1.37
N LEU A 21 -2.19 3.38 2.54
CA LEU A 21 -2.63 4.72 2.91
C LEU A 21 -1.40 5.62 3.09
N PRO A 22 -1.15 6.54 2.16
CA PRO A 22 0.05 7.37 2.18
C PRO A 22 -0.11 8.52 3.17
N LEU A 23 0.08 8.28 4.47
CA LEU A 23 0.08 9.32 5.49
C LEU A 23 1.41 10.09 5.48
N ASN A 24 1.37 11.36 5.88
CA ASN A 24 2.56 12.17 6.11
C ASN A 24 3.33 11.64 7.32
N ILE A 25 4.63 11.93 7.45
CA ILE A 25 5.48 11.39 8.52
C ILE A 25 4.89 11.58 9.93
N ASP A 26 4.24 12.72 10.18
CA ASP A 26 3.57 13.04 11.45
C ASP A 26 2.23 12.31 11.70
N GLY A 27 1.72 11.59 10.69
CA GLY A 27 0.47 10.83 10.72
C GLY A 27 -0.74 11.57 10.17
N SER A 28 -0.56 12.82 9.72
CA SER A 28 -1.62 13.56 9.05
C SER A 28 -1.90 12.99 7.64
N GLU A 29 -3.11 13.21 7.12
CA GLU A 29 -3.46 12.76 5.78
C GLU A 29 -2.67 13.54 4.72
N SER A 30 -2.13 12.83 3.72
CA SER A 30 -1.58 13.46 2.53
C SER A 30 -2.67 13.81 1.52
N GLU A 31 -2.32 14.62 0.52
CA GLU A 31 -3.19 14.91 -0.63
C GLU A 31 -3.61 13.65 -1.42
N PHE A 32 -2.89 12.53 -1.26
CA PHE A 32 -3.16 11.26 -1.94
C PHE A 32 -4.10 10.35 -1.15
N CYS A 33 -4.33 10.58 0.15
CA CYS A 33 -5.21 9.77 0.99
C CYS A 33 -6.63 9.67 0.40
N ALA A 34 -7.19 10.78 -0.06
CA ALA A 34 -8.51 10.80 -0.68
C ALA A 34 -8.58 9.90 -1.93
N ARG A 35 -7.52 9.88 -2.75
CA ARG A 35 -7.43 9.03 -3.95
C ARG A 35 -7.27 7.56 -3.57
N ALA A 36 -6.43 7.24 -2.59
CA ALA A 36 -6.23 5.89 -2.09
C ALA A 36 -7.53 5.30 -1.51
N ARG A 37 -8.24 6.06 -0.66
CA ARG A 37 -9.55 5.66 -0.11
C ARG A 37 -10.58 5.42 -1.22
N LYS A 38 -10.65 6.33 -2.21
CA LYS A 38 -11.53 6.17 -3.37
C LYS A 38 -11.21 4.93 -4.19
N PHE A 39 -9.93 4.61 -4.37
CA PHE A 39 -9.49 3.39 -5.03
C PHE A 39 -9.90 2.14 -4.24
N ALA A 40 -9.62 2.09 -2.93
CA ALA A 40 -9.96 0.98 -2.06
C ALA A 40 -11.48 0.70 -2.02
N ARG A 41 -12.31 1.75 -1.95
CA ARG A 41 -13.79 1.61 -2.06
C ARG A 41 -14.23 1.03 -3.40
N ARG A 42 -13.64 1.50 -4.50
CA ARG A 42 -13.93 0.97 -5.85
C ARG A 42 -13.46 -0.47 -6.01
N LEU A 43 -12.31 -0.81 -5.45
CA LEU A 43 -11.76 -2.16 -5.46
C LEU A 43 -12.71 -3.10 -4.74
N ARG A 44 -13.12 -2.76 -3.51
CA ARG A 44 -14.11 -3.52 -2.73
C ARG A 44 -15.40 -3.75 -3.51
N GLY A 45 -15.96 -2.70 -4.11
CA GLY A 45 -17.21 -2.82 -4.86
C GLY A 45 -17.10 -3.64 -6.15
N ARG A 46 -15.92 -3.69 -6.77
CA ARG A 46 -15.69 -4.42 -8.03
C ARG A 46 -15.25 -5.86 -7.82
N SER A 47 -14.51 -6.14 -6.76
CA SER A 47 -14.00 -7.48 -6.47
C SER A 47 -14.92 -8.31 -5.59
N GLY A 48 -15.77 -7.67 -4.78
CA GLY A 48 -16.53 -8.35 -3.73
C GLY A 48 -15.68 -8.81 -2.53
N CYS A 49 -14.35 -8.68 -2.61
CA CYS A 49 -13.45 -9.01 -1.51
C CYS A 49 -13.52 -7.96 -0.40
N LYS A 50 -13.20 -8.39 0.84
CA LYS A 50 -12.86 -7.45 1.90
C LYS A 50 -11.63 -6.65 1.48
N VAL A 51 -11.67 -5.35 1.71
CA VAL A 51 -10.53 -4.45 1.48
C VAL A 51 -10.25 -3.69 2.76
N LEU A 52 -8.99 -3.69 3.19
CA LEU A 52 -8.49 -2.87 4.28
C LEU A 52 -7.41 -1.93 3.77
N MET A 53 -7.19 -0.85 4.52
CA MET A 53 -6.13 0.10 4.27
C MET A 53 -5.09 0.07 5.37
N PHE A 54 -3.82 0.24 5.02
CA PHE A 54 -2.71 0.18 5.97
C PHE A 54 -1.75 1.35 5.79
N ASP A 55 -1.27 1.90 6.90
CA ASP A 55 -0.37 3.06 6.92
C ASP A 55 0.99 2.71 6.31
N GLU A 56 1.34 3.41 5.23
CA GLU A 56 2.58 3.18 4.48
C GLU A 56 3.84 3.66 5.21
N ARG A 57 3.72 4.48 6.27
CA ARG A 57 4.88 5.10 6.96
C ARG A 57 5.83 4.10 7.60
N LEU A 58 5.31 2.94 8.02
CA LEU A 58 6.13 1.89 8.64
C LEU A 58 7.19 1.36 7.66
N SER A 59 6.85 1.29 6.36
CA SER A 59 7.79 0.89 5.31
C SER A 59 8.92 1.91 5.08
N THR A 60 8.64 3.21 5.24
CA THR A 60 9.63 4.27 4.99
C THR A 60 10.66 4.37 6.11
N ILE A 61 10.27 4.11 7.37
CA ILE A 61 11.19 4.11 8.51
C ILE A 61 12.17 2.93 8.41
N GLU A 62 11.68 1.76 7.98
CA GLU A 62 12.53 0.59 7.72
C GLU A 62 13.39 0.78 6.45
N ALA A 63 12.83 1.33 5.37
CA ALA A 63 13.57 1.64 4.15
C ALA A 63 14.69 2.67 4.39
N LYS A 64 14.43 3.75 5.15
CA LYS A 64 15.45 4.72 5.55
C LYS A 64 16.55 4.10 6.43
N SER A 65 16.21 3.10 7.23
CA SER A 65 17.20 2.37 8.05
C SER A 65 18.09 1.45 7.20
N MET A 66 17.59 0.98 6.04
CA MET A 66 18.38 0.27 5.04
C MET A 66 19.20 1.21 4.16
N GLU A 67 18.65 2.36 3.75
CA GLU A 67 19.33 3.40 2.99
C GLU A 67 20.43 4.10 3.80
N ALA A 68 20.26 4.31 5.11
CA ALA A 68 21.32 4.85 5.96
C ALA A 68 22.61 4.01 5.96
N LYS A 69 22.53 2.71 5.59
CA LYS A 69 23.67 1.82 5.39
C LYS A 69 24.28 1.91 3.98
N SER A 70 23.53 2.37 2.99
CA SER A 70 23.97 2.54 1.60
C SER A 70 23.94 4.03 1.23
N LYS A 71 25.09 4.71 1.35
CA LYS A 71 25.28 6.14 1.08
C LYS A 71 24.91 6.58 -0.36
N GLN A 72 23.63 6.62 -0.71
CA GLN A 72 23.14 7.36 -1.88
C GLN A 72 21.74 7.95 -1.60
N PRO A 73 21.57 9.28 -1.70
CA PRO A 73 20.26 9.89 -1.70
C PRO A 73 19.66 9.75 -3.10
N THR A 74 18.66 8.90 -3.28
CA THR A 74 17.92 8.85 -4.54
C THR A 74 16.54 9.46 -4.34
N GLY A 75 16.43 10.72 -4.78
CA GLY A 75 15.16 11.34 -5.10
C GLY A 75 14.46 10.63 -6.27
N ASP A 76 13.18 10.96 -6.41
CA ASP A 76 12.20 10.45 -7.37
C ASP A 76 11.75 8.98 -7.21
N TYR A 77 10.76 8.82 -6.33
CA TYR A 77 9.98 7.60 -6.07
C TYR A 77 8.97 7.26 -7.19
N ARG A 78 9.18 7.77 -8.42
CA ARG A 78 8.19 7.68 -9.49
C ARG A 78 8.70 6.83 -10.64
N GLN A 79 8.12 5.62 -10.70
CA GLN A 79 7.84 4.78 -11.87
C GLN A 79 8.73 3.54 -12.08
N SER A 80 8.08 2.42 -11.76
CA SER A 80 7.99 1.19 -12.58
C SER A 80 8.66 -0.10 -12.06
N PRO A 81 9.65 -0.08 -11.15
CA PRO A 81 9.97 -1.23 -10.27
C PRO A 81 9.59 -1.01 -8.80
N VAL A 82 9.42 0.26 -8.42
CA VAL A 82 9.19 0.71 -7.03
C VAL A 82 7.80 0.30 -6.52
N ASP A 83 6.81 0.23 -7.40
CA ASP A 83 5.41 -0.02 -7.01
C ASP A 83 5.20 -1.44 -6.46
N ALA A 84 5.90 -2.45 -7.01
CA ALA A 84 5.81 -3.84 -6.52
C ALA A 84 6.52 -4.01 -5.16
N LEU A 85 7.67 -3.36 -4.98
CA LEU A 85 8.39 -3.36 -3.71
C LEU A 85 7.57 -2.66 -2.63
N ALA A 86 7.01 -1.49 -2.92
CA ALA A 86 6.13 -0.77 -2.01
C ALA A 86 4.92 -1.64 -1.59
N ALA A 87 4.26 -2.30 -2.55
CA ALA A 87 3.15 -3.21 -2.25
C ALA A 87 3.58 -4.40 -1.35
N CYS A 88 4.78 -4.95 -1.58
CA CYS A 88 5.35 -6.00 -0.74
C CYS A 88 5.60 -5.52 0.69
N LEU A 89 6.21 -4.34 0.85
CA LEU A 89 6.49 -3.75 2.16
C LEU A 89 5.20 -3.44 2.93
N ILE A 90 4.19 -2.87 2.26
CA ILE A 90 2.87 -2.62 2.86
C ILE A 90 2.27 -3.91 3.39
N LEU A 91 2.31 -4.98 2.58
CA LEU A 91 1.80 -6.28 3.00
C LEU A 91 2.59 -6.86 4.18
N GLN A 92 3.92 -6.76 4.15
CA GLN A 92 4.78 -7.22 5.23
C GLN A 92 4.50 -6.48 6.54
N SER A 93 4.40 -5.15 6.51
CA SER A 93 4.07 -4.36 7.70
C SER A 93 2.68 -4.69 8.23
N TRP A 94 1.70 -4.91 7.34
CA TRP A 94 0.37 -5.37 7.75
C TRP A 94 0.41 -6.76 8.41
N LEU A 95 1.18 -7.72 7.86
CA LEU A 95 1.32 -9.05 8.46
C LEU A 95 1.91 -9.01 9.87
N GLN A 96 2.77 -8.03 10.16
CA GLN A 96 3.34 -7.83 11.49
C GLN A 96 2.36 -7.18 12.47
N GLN A 97 1.48 -6.29 11.99
CA GLN A 97 0.58 -5.48 12.82
C GLN A 97 -0.84 -5.41 12.23
N PRO A 98 -1.55 -6.54 12.08
CA PRO A 98 -2.81 -6.58 11.34
C PRO A 98 -3.93 -5.73 11.96
N ASP A 99 -3.87 -5.49 13.28
CA ASP A 99 -4.88 -4.73 14.04
C ASP A 99 -4.87 -3.22 13.73
N LEU A 100 -3.80 -2.70 13.11
CA LEU A 100 -3.71 -1.28 12.72
C LEU A 100 -4.38 -0.99 11.38
N ALA A 101 -4.87 -2.01 10.68
CA ALA A 101 -5.56 -1.85 9.41
C ALA A 101 -6.95 -1.20 9.59
N ILE A 102 -7.30 -0.27 8.72
CA ILE A 102 -8.57 0.46 8.77
C ILE A 102 -9.48 0.13 7.59
N ASN A 103 -10.78 0.40 7.73
CA ASN A 103 -11.70 0.32 6.59
C ASN A 103 -11.54 1.54 5.65
N PRO A 104 -11.79 1.36 4.33
CA PRO A 104 -11.70 2.43 3.33
C PRO A 104 -12.66 3.61 3.47
#